data_AF-A0A9W6YKP7-F1
#
_entry.id   AF-A0A9W6YKP7-F1
#
_cell.length_a   1.000
_cell.length_b   1.000
_cell.length_c   1.000
_cell.angle_alpha   90.00
_cell.angle_beta   90.00
_cell.angle_gamma   90.00
#
_symmetry.space_group_name_H-M   'P 1'
#
loop_
_entity.id
_entity.type
_entity.pdbx_description
1 polymer ?
#
loop_
_entity_poly.entity_id
_entity_poly.type
_entity_poly.pdbx_seq_one_letter_code
_entity_poly.pdbx_strand_id
1 'polypeptide(L)'
;MIQGLATPSAYIYRQLGSKYIRIPDLDNKTLVIAQPNRRKCGPKRVISDPLQSMIRTLAFKQHIDQAEYDKLSIDDKKLFKEILAITHLQYNFHDRIEDPLEALKAELIS
;
A
#
# COMPACT_ATOMS: atom_id res chain seq x y z
N MET A 1 -16.65 22.23 25.55
CA MET A 1 -17.03 21.74 24.21
C MET A 1 -16.33 20.41 23.99
N ILE A 2 -17.08 19.36 23.66
CA ILE A 2 -16.64 17.96 23.67
C ILE A 2 -15.60 17.74 22.56
N GLN A 3 -14.44 17.20 22.96
CA GLN A 3 -13.32 16.87 22.09
C GLN A 3 -13.69 15.75 21.11
N GLY A 4 -13.56 16.04 19.81
CA GLY A 4 -13.31 15.10 18.71
C GLY A 4 -13.77 13.65 18.88
N LEU A 5 -15.08 13.40 18.80
CA LEU A 5 -15.58 12.06 18.48
C LEU A 5 -15.12 11.72 17.07
N ALA A 6 -14.05 10.91 16.96
CA ALA A 6 -13.68 10.29 15.70
C ALA A 6 -14.92 9.59 15.13
N THR A 7 -15.40 10.08 13.99
CA THR A 7 -16.57 9.49 13.34
C THR A 7 -16.33 8.00 13.09
N PRO A 8 -17.34 7.12 13.19
CA PRO A 8 -17.19 5.67 12.95
C PRO A 8 -16.48 5.35 11.64
N SER A 9 -16.64 6.22 10.63
CA SER A 9 -15.98 6.11 9.34
C SER A 9 -14.45 6.20 9.37
N ALA A 10 -13.85 6.90 10.33
CA ALA A 10 -12.39 6.99 10.47
C ALA A 10 -11.75 5.66 10.88
N TYR A 11 -12.51 4.77 11.54
CA TYR A 11 -12.07 3.42 11.88
C TYR A 11 -12.20 2.44 10.71
N ILE A 12 -13.00 2.80 9.69
CA ILE A 12 -13.22 1.94 8.52
C ILE A 12 -12.25 2.28 7.39
N TYR A 13 -11.99 3.57 7.15
CA TYR A 13 -11.14 4.03 6.05
C TYR A 13 -9.89 4.72 6.57
N ARG A 14 -8.72 4.28 6.07
CA ARG A 14 -7.43 4.91 6.36
C ARG A 14 -6.86 5.53 5.09
N GLN A 15 -6.36 6.76 5.20
CA GLN A 15 -5.71 7.42 4.08
C GLN A 15 -4.41 6.69 3.70
N LEU A 16 -4.19 6.54 2.40
CA LEU A 16 -2.98 6.02 1.79
C LEU A 16 -2.68 6.90 0.56
N GLY A 17 -1.78 7.87 0.73
CA GLY A 17 -1.52 8.91 -0.26
C GLY A 17 -2.78 9.72 -0.60
N SER A 18 -3.12 9.78 -1.88
CA SER A 18 -4.31 10.45 -2.42
C SER A 18 -5.60 9.61 -2.32
N LYS A 19 -5.52 8.36 -1.85
CA LYS A 19 -6.63 7.41 -1.78
C LYS A 19 -6.84 6.93 -0.34
N TYR A 20 -7.77 6.00 -0.18
CA TYR A 20 -8.08 5.36 1.10
C TYR A 20 -8.11 3.84 0.95
N ILE A 21 -7.79 3.14 2.03
CA ILE A 21 -7.95 1.70 2.15
C ILE A 21 -8.99 1.37 3.23
N ARG A 22 -9.69 0.25 3.08
CA ARG A 22 -10.61 -0.25 4.12
C ARG A 22 -9.85 -1.13 5.11
N ILE A 23 -9.81 -0.73 6.37
CA ILE A 23 -9.10 -1.46 7.44
C ILE A 23 -9.70 -2.86 7.66
N PRO A 24 -11.04 -3.06 7.75
CA PRO A 24 -11.60 -4.40 7.96
C PRO A 24 -11.32 -5.37 6.81
N ASP A 25 -11.30 -4.89 5.56
CA ASP A 25 -10.90 -5.73 4.43
C ASP A 25 -9.40 -6.07 4.51
N LEU A 26 -8.56 -5.08 4.88
CA LEU A 26 -7.12 -5.28 5.02
C LEU A 26 -6.80 -6.31 6.10
N ASP A 27 -7.48 -6.29 7.26
CA ASP A 27 -7.38 -7.31 8.31
C ASP A 27 -7.67 -8.72 7.80
N ASN A 28 -8.64 -8.84 6.89
CA ASN A 28 -9.01 -10.09 6.21
C ASN A 28 -8.18 -10.34 4.93
N LYS A 29 -6.93 -9.87 4.90
CA LYS A 29 -5.97 -10.07 3.80
C LYS A 29 -6.51 -9.67 2.43
N THR A 30 -7.35 -8.64 2.43
CA THR A 30 -7.96 -8.17 1.21
C THR A 30 -7.80 -6.67 1.04
N LEU A 31 -7.19 -6.29 -0.07
CA LEU A 31 -7.04 -4.90 -0.43
C LEU A 31 -8.27 -4.37 -1.15
N VAL A 32 -8.85 -3.31 -0.60
CA VAL A 32 -9.87 -2.48 -1.23
C VAL A 32 -9.40 -1.03 -1.18
N ILE A 33 -9.07 -0.48 -2.34
CA ILE A 33 -8.73 0.94 -2.50
C ILE A 33 -10.01 1.71 -2.82
N ALA A 34 -10.15 2.91 -2.23
CA ALA A 34 -11.26 3.80 -2.42
C ALA A 34 -10.79 5.23 -2.67
N GLN A 35 -11.58 5.98 -3.42
CA GLN A 35 -11.43 7.42 -3.59
C GLN A 35 -11.83 8.16 -2.30
N PRO A 36 -11.46 9.45 -2.14
CA PRO A 36 -11.91 10.27 -1.01
C PRO A 36 -13.44 10.33 -0.84
N ASN A 37 -14.19 10.25 -1.95
CA ASN A 37 -15.65 10.17 -1.96
C ASN A 37 -16.20 8.76 -1.59
N ARG A 38 -15.34 7.86 -1.11
CA ARG A 38 -15.62 6.47 -0.70
C ARG A 38 -16.08 5.54 -1.82
N ARG A 39 -16.02 5.96 -3.09
CA ARG A 39 -16.21 5.05 -4.23
C ARG A 39 -15.02 4.12 -4.37
N LYS A 40 -15.30 2.85 -4.63
CA LYS A 40 -14.27 1.84 -4.88
C LYS A 40 -13.40 2.23 -6.07
N CYS A 41 -12.10 2.01 -5.95
CA CYS A 41 -11.10 2.24 -6.99
C CYS A 41 -10.43 0.89 -7.30
N GLY A 42 -10.64 0.37 -8.51
CA GLY A 42 -10.10 -0.92 -8.92
C GLY A 42 -10.79 -2.15 -8.30
N PRO A 43 -10.33 -3.36 -8.64
CA PRO A 43 -10.88 -4.61 -8.11
C PRO A 43 -10.49 -4.84 -6.64
N LYS A 44 -11.25 -5.73 -5.97
CA LYS A 44 -10.88 -6.24 -4.64
C LYS A 44 -9.77 -7.28 -4.86
N ARG A 45 -8.64 -7.19 -4.17
CA ARG A 45 -7.49 -8.11 -4.38
C ARG A 45 -7.11 -8.83 -3.08
N VAL A 46 -7.02 -10.15 -3.14
CA VAL A 46 -6.42 -10.93 -2.04
C VAL A 46 -4.92 -10.66 -2.04
N ILE A 47 -4.34 -10.45 -0.87
CA ILE A 47 -2.93 -10.14 -0.68
C ILE A 47 -2.29 -11.12 0.30
N SER A 48 -0.98 -11.30 0.18
CA SER A 48 -0.21 -12.13 1.11
C SER A 48 -0.03 -11.45 2.48
N ASP A 49 0.30 -12.23 3.51
CA ASP A 49 0.63 -11.70 4.85
C ASP A 49 1.79 -10.68 4.83
N PRO A 50 2.92 -10.94 4.12
CA PRO A 50 4.00 -9.96 4.00
C PRO A 50 3.55 -8.64 3.36
N LEU A 51 2.77 -8.73 2.28
CA LEU A 51 2.25 -7.54 1.60
C LEU A 51 1.25 -6.77 2.46
N GLN A 52 0.39 -7.46 3.20
CA GLN A 52 -0.52 -6.84 4.18
C GLN A 52 0.24 -6.04 5.24
N SER A 53 1.32 -6.61 5.79
CA SER A 53 2.19 -5.95 6.77
C SER A 53 2.83 -4.68 6.19
N MET A 54 3.32 -4.75 4.96
CA MET A 54 3.89 -3.62 4.24
C MET A 54 2.87 -2.50 4.00
N ILE A 55 1.67 -2.84 3.53
CA ILE A 55 0.59 -1.86 3.32
C ILE A 55 0.16 -1.21 4.64
N ARG A 56 0.09 -1.98 5.74
CA ARG A 56 -0.17 -1.42 7.07
C ARG A 56 0.92 -0.45 7.50
N THR A 57 2.17 -0.86 7.41
CA THR A 57 3.31 -0.01 7.78
C THR A 57 3.29 1.30 7.00
N LEU A 58 3.01 1.23 5.70
CA LEU A 58 2.85 2.42 4.87
C LEU A 58 1.66 3.29 5.29
N ALA A 59 0.49 2.71 5.55
CA ALA A 59 -0.73 3.46 5.89
C ALA A 59 -0.70 4.09 7.31
N PHE A 60 0.03 3.48 8.24
CA PHE A 60 0.07 3.93 9.64
C PHE A 60 1.33 4.71 9.99
N LYS A 61 2.49 4.29 9.47
CA LYS A 61 3.79 4.90 9.76
C LYS A 61 4.32 5.78 8.63
N GLN A 62 3.68 5.78 7.46
CA GLN A 62 4.17 6.48 6.25
C GLN A 62 5.62 6.13 5.92
N HIS A 63 5.97 4.87 6.14
CA HIS A 63 7.33 4.34 6.00
C HIS A 63 7.31 3.11 5.10
N ILE A 64 8.38 2.91 4.34
CA ILE A 64 8.63 1.72 3.54
C ILE A 64 9.89 1.08 4.09
N ASP A 65 9.74 -0.13 4.62
CA ASP A 65 10.86 -0.92 5.10
C ASP A 65 11.45 -1.70 3.93
N GLN A 66 12.64 -1.29 3.48
CA GLN A 66 13.25 -1.86 2.28
C GLN A 66 13.65 -3.33 2.49
N ALA A 67 14.02 -3.72 3.70
CA ALA A 67 14.39 -5.10 4.01
C ALA A 67 13.16 -6.03 3.98
N GLU A 68 12.00 -5.54 4.43
CA GLU A 68 10.74 -6.29 4.28
C GLU A 68 10.24 -6.29 2.83
N TYR A 69 10.40 -5.17 2.11
CA TYR A 69 10.08 -5.11 0.69
C TYR A 69 10.90 -6.12 -0.12
N ASP A 70 12.19 -6.27 0.17
CA ASP A 70 13.07 -7.17 -0.59
C ASP A 70 12.68 -8.66 -0.41
N LYS A 71 12.15 -9.02 0.76
CA LYS A 71 11.65 -10.37 1.04
C LYS A 71 10.30 -10.69 0.37
N LEU A 72 9.62 -9.69 -0.19
CA LEU A 72 8.36 -9.92 -0.89
C LEU A 72 8.57 -10.77 -2.15
N SER A 73 7.58 -11.59 -2.47
CA SER A 73 7.52 -12.27 -3.77
C SER A 73 7.51 -11.26 -4.92
N ILE A 74 7.92 -11.68 -6.13
CA ILE A 74 7.91 -10.80 -7.31
C ILE A 74 6.50 -10.26 -7.58
N ASP A 75 5.47 -11.08 -7.42
CA ASP A 75 4.07 -10.68 -7.58
C ASP A 75 3.64 -9.64 -6.53
N ASP A 76 4.04 -9.83 -5.27
CA ASP A 76 3.76 -8.85 -4.20
C ASP A 76 4.53 -7.55 -4.40
N LYS A 77 5.79 -7.59 -4.87
CA LYS A 77 6.57 -6.39 -5.23
C LYS A 77 5.87 -5.60 -6.33
N LYS A 78 5.42 -6.28 -7.40
CA LYS A 78 4.64 -5.67 -8.50
C LYS A 78 3.35 -5.05 -7.99
N LEU A 79 2.61 -5.77 -7.16
CA LEU A 79 1.36 -5.27 -6.60
C LEU A 79 1.59 -4.07 -5.69
N PHE A 80 2.63 -4.10 -4.84
CA PHE A 80 2.99 -2.97 -3.99
C PHE A 80 3.32 -1.71 -4.80
N LYS A 81 4.06 -1.85 -5.90
CA LYS A 81 4.31 -0.74 -6.83
C LYS A 81 3.04 -0.20 -7.49
N GLU A 82 2.13 -1.08 -7.91
CA GLU A 82 0.83 -0.67 -8.45
C GLU A 82 0.03 0.15 -7.42
N ILE A 83 0.06 -0.27 -6.14
CA ILE A 83 -0.59 0.47 -5.05
C ILE A 83 0.03 1.85 -4.89
N LEU A 84 1.35 1.98 -4.90
CA LEU A 84 2.02 3.27 -4.83
C LEU A 84 1.60 4.17 -6.00
N ALA A 85 1.54 3.62 -7.21
CA ALA A 85 1.10 4.33 -8.41
C ALA A 85 -0.35 4.84 -8.29
N ILE A 86 -1.30 3.97 -7.91
CA ILE A 86 -2.73 4.33 -7.77
C ILE A 86 -2.95 5.36 -6.64
N THR A 87 -2.15 5.26 -5.58
CA THR A 87 -2.22 6.15 -4.41
C THR A 87 -1.44 7.45 -4.60
N HIS A 88 -0.70 7.61 -5.71
CA HIS A 88 0.20 8.73 -5.98
C HIS A 88 1.37 8.85 -5.00
N LEU A 89 1.71 7.76 -4.28
CA LEU A 89 2.83 7.73 -3.35
C LEU A 89 4.17 7.47 -4.05
N GLN A 90 4.16 7.07 -5.33
CA GLN A 90 5.40 6.79 -6.06
C GLN A 90 6.37 7.98 -6.09
N TYR A 91 5.85 9.22 -6.10
CA TYR A 91 6.69 10.42 -6.10
C TYR A 91 7.35 10.68 -4.73
N ASN A 92 6.70 10.26 -3.64
CA ASN A 92 7.22 10.41 -2.29
C ASN A 92 8.30 9.38 -1.95
N PHE A 93 8.32 8.26 -2.68
CA PHE A 93 9.24 7.14 -2.44
C PHE A 93 10.08 6.78 -3.67
N HIS A 94 10.15 7.66 -4.67
CA HIS A 94 10.83 7.42 -5.94
C HIS A 94 12.30 7.04 -5.75
N ASP A 95 12.97 7.64 -4.77
CA ASP A 95 14.37 7.40 -4.42
C ASP A 95 14.60 6.06 -3.70
N ARG A 96 13.55 5.45 -3.12
CA ARG A 96 13.70 4.31 -2.20
C ARG A 96 13.35 2.94 -2.78
N ILE A 97 12.60 2.87 -3.89
CA ILE A 97 12.12 1.60 -4.42
C ILE A 97 12.62 1.40 -5.84
N GLU A 98 13.78 0.74 -5.95
CA GLU A 98 14.32 0.30 -7.23
C GLU A 98 13.33 -0.60 -7.98
N ASP A 99 13.34 -0.56 -9.31
CA ASP A 99 12.44 -1.37 -10.09
C ASP A 99 12.84 -2.84 -10.08
N PRO A 100 11.98 -3.77 -9.59
CA PRO A 100 12.34 -5.19 -9.55
C PRO A 100 12.61 -5.75 -10.95
N LEU A 101 12.09 -5.11 -12.00
CA LEU A 101 12.43 -5.47 -13.37
C LEU A 101 13.81 -4.93 -13.79
N GLU A 102 14.22 -3.76 -13.30
CA GLU A 102 15.55 -3.18 -13.56
C GLU A 102 16.64 -3.88 -12.74
N ALA A 103 16.37 -4.22 -11.48
CA ALA A 103 17.26 -5.04 -10.64
C ALA A 103 17.53 -6.41 -11.28
N LEU A 104 16.49 -7.06 -11.80
CA LEU A 104 16.62 -8.35 -12.51
C LEU A 104 17.44 -8.22 -13.80
N LYS A 105 17.34 -7.09 -14.51
CA LYS A 105 18.16 -6.83 -15.70
C LYS A 105 19.62 -6.55 -15.35
N ALA A 106 19.88 -5.83 -14.27
CA ALA A 106 21.24 -5.51 -13.83
C ALA A 106 22.02 -6.78 -13.45
N GLU A 107 21.36 -7.75 -12.81
CA GLU A 107 21.97 -9.02 -12.41
C GLU A 107 22.28 -9.94 -13.62
N LEU A 108 21.54 -9.79 -14.74
CA LEU A 108 21.76 -10.54 -15.98
C LEU A 108 22.86 -9.98 -16.89
N ILE A 109 23.39 -8.79 -16.57
CA ILE A 109 24.40 -8.08 -17.39
C ILE A 109 25.74 -7.90 -16.63
N SER A 110 25.83 -8.34 -15.37
CA SER A 110 27.08 -8.40 -14.60
C SER A 110 27.75 -9.77 -14.65
#